data_AF-A0A3C0CIU3-F1
#
_entry.id   AF-A0A3C0CIU3-F1
#
_cell.length_a   1.000
_cell.length_b   1.000
_cell.length_c   1.000
_cell.angle_alpha   90.00
_cell.angle_beta   90.00
_cell.angle_gamma   90.00
#
_symmetry.space_group_name_H-M   'P 1'
#
loop_
_entity.id
_entity.type
_entity.pdbx_description
1 polymer ?
#
loop_
_entity_poly.entity_id
_entity_poly.type
_entity_poly.pdbx_seq_one_letter_code
_entity_poly.pdbx_strand_id
1 'polypeptide(L)'
;PEELRFSVRSAAGSARENGSVCTGDAIRVLDGGGKFLYQSTAVVAGDLTRCGRATPQACSLLYDYLARKADLREDQLDAADLDRDGRVGTGDLLRLKKAAAASAGH
;
A
#
# COMPACT_ATOMS: atom_id res chain seq x y z
N PRO A 1 -26.83 6.08 -18.77
CA PRO A 1 -25.42 5.87 -18.34
C PRO A 1 -25.21 4.42 -17.94
N GLU A 2 -24.21 3.72 -18.49
CA GLU A 2 -23.84 2.41 -17.99
C GLU A 2 -23.34 2.55 -16.54
N GLU A 3 -23.90 1.77 -15.63
CA GLU A 3 -23.54 1.81 -14.21
C GLU A 3 -22.22 1.06 -14.02
N LEU A 4 -21.17 1.76 -13.59
CA LEU A 4 -19.91 1.14 -13.21
C LEU A 4 -19.98 0.64 -11.77
N ARG A 5 -19.40 -0.52 -11.52
CA ARG A 5 -19.26 -1.10 -10.18
C ARG A 5 -17.80 -1.21 -9.81
N PHE A 6 -17.50 -1.01 -8.53
CA PHE A 6 -16.15 -1.13 -8.00
C PHE A 6 -16.11 -2.26 -6.97
N SER A 7 -15.01 -3.01 -6.97
CA SER A 7 -14.73 -3.98 -5.91
C SER A 7 -13.26 -3.89 -5.53
N VAL A 8 -12.97 -4.14 -4.25
CA VAL A 8 -11.60 -4.22 -3.75
C VAL A 8 -11.34 -5.66 -3.34
N ARG A 9 -10.17 -6.17 -3.74
CA ARG A 9 -9.65 -7.44 -3.26
C ARG A 9 -8.36 -7.20 -2.51
N SER A 10 -8.18 -7.89 -1.39
CA SER A 10 -6.93 -7.84 -0.66
C SER A 10 -5.78 -8.31 -1.55
N ALA A 11 -4.55 -7.98 -1.17
CA ALA A 11 -3.36 -8.51 -1.86
C ALA A 11 -3.30 -10.05 -1.90
N ALA A 12 -4.02 -10.75 -1.02
CA ALA A 12 -4.16 -12.21 -1.02
C ALA A 12 -5.33 -12.72 -1.89
N GLY A 13 -6.12 -11.81 -2.48
CA GLY A 13 -7.22 -12.11 -3.38
C GLY A 13 -8.60 -12.17 -2.74
N SER A 14 -8.72 -12.11 -1.41
CA SER A 14 -10.01 -12.11 -0.70
C SER A 14 -10.78 -10.82 -0.96
N ALA A 15 -12.11 -10.88 -1.01
CA ALA A 15 -12.92 -9.66 -1.11
C ALA A 15 -12.70 -8.78 0.13
N ARG A 16 -12.48 -7.48 -0.09
CA ARG A 16 -12.44 -6.48 0.98
C ARG A 16 -13.78 -5.76 0.99
N GLU A 17 -14.66 -6.21 1.89
CA GLU A 17 -16.02 -5.67 2.05
C GLU A 17 -16.05 -4.49 3.03
N ASN A 18 -15.05 -4.38 3.91
CA ASN A 18 -14.94 -3.32 4.90
C ASN A 18 -13.46 -3.00 5.25
N GLY A 19 -13.27 -1.95 6.05
CA GLY A 19 -11.96 -1.48 6.48
C GLY A 19 -11.22 -0.65 5.42
N SER A 20 -9.99 -0.25 5.74
CA SER A 20 -9.15 0.56 4.86
C SER A 20 -8.63 -0.23 3.67
N VAL A 21 -8.50 0.41 2.51
CA VAL A 21 -7.69 -0.11 1.40
C VAL A 21 -6.22 -0.13 1.86
N CYS A 22 -5.50 -1.19 1.51
CA CYS A 22 -4.11 -1.39 1.87
C CYS A 22 -3.21 -1.47 0.64
N THR A 23 -1.92 -1.21 0.83
CA THR A 23 -0.93 -1.46 -0.23
C THR A 23 -1.01 -2.91 -0.72
N GLY A 24 -1.07 -3.08 -2.03
CA GLY A 24 -1.22 -4.37 -2.70
C GLY A 24 -2.67 -4.82 -2.93
N ASP A 25 -3.67 -4.11 -2.39
CA ASP A 25 -5.06 -4.39 -2.71
C ASP A 25 -5.34 -4.13 -4.20
N ALA A 26 -6.09 -5.00 -4.84
CA ALA A 26 -6.55 -4.83 -6.21
C ALA A 26 -7.89 -4.07 -6.23
N ILE A 27 -7.89 -2.86 -6.78
CA ILE A 27 -9.09 -2.08 -7.05
C ILE A 27 -9.56 -2.44 -8.46
N ARG A 28 -10.74 -3.05 -8.58
CA ARG A 28 -11.30 -3.53 -9.84
C ARG A 28 -12.52 -2.72 -10.24
N VAL A 29 -12.54 -2.30 -11.50
CA VAL A 29 -13.68 -1.67 -12.17
C VAL A 29 -14.41 -2.74 -12.97
N LEU A 30 -15.73 -2.80 -12.79
CA LEU A 30 -16.63 -3.72 -13.44
C LEU A 30 -17.73 -2.94 -14.18
N ASP A 31 -18.29 -3.52 -15.24
CA ASP A 31 -19.51 -2.99 -15.86
C ASP A 31 -20.76 -3.30 -15.00
N GLY A 32 -21.92 -2.83 -15.46
CA GLY A 32 -23.20 -3.03 -14.76
C GLY A 32 -23.63 -4.51 -14.67
N GLY A 33 -23.11 -5.36 -15.55
CA GLY A 33 -23.30 -6.82 -15.52
C GLY A 33 -22.29 -7.54 -14.61
N GLY A 34 -21.34 -6.83 -14.01
CA GLY A 34 -20.29 -7.39 -13.17
C GLY A 34 -19.08 -7.93 -13.93
N LYS A 35 -18.98 -7.69 -15.25
CA LYS A 35 -17.82 -8.08 -16.04
C LYS A 35 -16.63 -7.18 -15.70
N PHE A 36 -15.47 -7.78 -15.55
CA PHE A 36 -14.22 -7.06 -15.34
C PHE A 36 -13.84 -6.16 -16.53
N LEU A 37 -13.47 -4.91 -16.22
CA LEU A 37 -12.99 -3.94 -17.19
C LEU A 37 -11.51 -3.59 -16.95
N TYR A 38 -11.19 -3.09 -15.75
CA TYR A 38 -9.86 -2.58 -15.40
C TYR A 38 -9.47 -2.94 -13.97
N GLN A 39 -8.16 -3.02 -13.69
CA GLN A 39 -7.62 -3.18 -12.35
C GLN A 39 -6.46 -2.20 -12.13
N SER A 40 -6.36 -1.67 -10.93
CA SER A 40 -5.17 -1.01 -10.42
C SER A 40 -4.78 -1.61 -9.07
N THR A 41 -3.48 -1.62 -8.77
CA THR A 41 -2.97 -1.96 -7.44
C THR A 41 -2.97 -0.71 -6.58
N ALA A 42 -3.52 -0.79 -5.38
CA ALA A 42 -3.46 0.29 -4.41
C ALA A 42 -2.04 0.41 -3.84
N VAL A 43 -1.54 1.64 -3.78
CA VAL A 43 -0.30 2.00 -3.11
C VAL A 43 -0.63 3.06 -2.07
N VAL A 44 -0.53 2.69 -0.79
CA VAL A 44 -0.79 3.57 0.34
C VAL A 44 0.55 3.97 0.95
N ALA A 45 0.86 5.27 0.93
CA ALA A 45 2.14 5.81 1.38
C ALA A 45 2.50 5.32 2.79
N GLY A 46 3.65 4.65 2.89
CA GLY A 46 4.21 4.10 4.13
C GLY A 46 3.56 2.81 4.65
N ASP A 47 2.52 2.29 3.99
CA ASP A 47 1.84 1.05 4.39
C ASP A 47 2.61 -0.20 3.93
N LEU A 48 3.79 -0.44 4.50
CA LEU A 48 4.60 -1.60 4.14
C LEU A 48 4.11 -2.89 4.78
N THR A 49 3.26 -2.79 5.81
CA THR A 49 2.66 -3.94 6.51
C THR A 49 1.30 -4.33 5.95
N ARG A 50 0.81 -3.64 4.91
CA ARG A 50 -0.50 -3.88 4.27
C ARG A 50 -1.67 -3.84 5.27
N CYS A 51 -1.60 -2.88 6.19
CA CYS A 51 -2.64 -2.60 7.18
C CYS A 51 -3.34 -1.26 6.95
N GLY A 52 -3.06 -0.58 5.83
CA GLY A 52 -3.67 0.67 5.40
C GLY A 52 -3.05 1.93 6.00
N ARG A 53 -1.90 1.81 6.69
CA ARG A 53 -1.23 2.97 7.33
C ARG A 53 0.25 2.72 7.58
N ALA A 54 1.00 3.81 7.76
CA ALA A 54 2.37 3.77 8.26
C ALA A 54 2.42 3.27 9.71
N THR A 55 3.33 2.35 10.01
CA THR A 55 3.49 1.76 11.35
C THR A 55 4.97 1.66 11.76
N PRO A 56 5.28 1.50 13.06
CA PRO A 56 6.64 1.19 13.49
C PRO A 56 7.19 -0.10 12.85
N GLN A 57 6.33 -1.10 12.63
CA GLN A 57 6.68 -2.34 11.95
C GLN A 57 7.08 -2.09 10.49
N ALA A 58 6.39 -1.16 9.80
CA ALA A 58 6.81 -0.73 8.45
C ALA A 58 8.22 -0.10 8.46
N CYS A 59 8.59 0.63 9.51
CA CYS A 59 9.95 1.17 9.65
C CYS A 59 11.00 0.06 9.74
N SER A 60 10.70 -1.02 10.47
CA SER A 60 11.59 -2.19 10.56
C SER A 60 11.75 -2.88 9.19
N LEU A 61 10.65 -3.06 8.45
CA LEU A 61 10.69 -3.65 7.11
C LEU A 61 11.55 -2.82 6.15
N LEU A 62 11.37 -1.49 6.14
CA LEU A 62 12.18 -0.60 5.29
C LEU A 62 13.65 -0.60 5.71
N TYR A 63 13.94 -0.64 7.02
CA TYR A 63 15.32 -0.75 7.50
C TYR A 63 15.98 -2.04 7.03
N ASP A 64 15.31 -3.18 7.13
CA ASP A 64 15.84 -4.47 6.70
C ASP A 64 16.07 -4.51 5.18
N TYR A 65 15.20 -3.87 4.40
CA TYR A 65 15.40 -3.68 2.96
C TYR A 65 16.67 -2.87 2.65
N LEU A 66 16.83 -1.70 3.27
CA LEU A 66 18.01 -0.85 3.08
C LEU A 66 19.30 -1.54 3.54
N ALA A 67 19.21 -2.40 4.56
CA ALA A 67 20.30 -3.23 5.04
C ALA A 67 20.53 -4.53 4.22
N ARG A 68 19.76 -4.74 3.15
CA ARG A 68 19.80 -5.94 2.28
C ARG A 68 19.58 -7.26 3.02
N LYS A 69 18.76 -7.23 4.07
CA LYS A 69 18.37 -8.40 4.87
C LYS A 69 17.07 -9.05 4.41
N ALA A 70 16.20 -8.28 3.77
CA ALA A 70 14.93 -8.72 3.25
C ALA A 70 14.56 -7.90 2.01
N ASP A 71 13.76 -8.48 1.11
CA ASP A 71 13.24 -7.77 -0.04
C ASP A 71 11.84 -7.21 0.23
N LEU A 72 11.51 -6.12 -0.46
CA LEU A 72 10.15 -5.58 -0.56
C LEU A 72 9.59 -5.91 -1.94
N ARG A 73 8.27 -6.12 -2.00
CA ARG A 73 7.56 -6.23 -3.28
C ARG A 73 7.45 -4.86 -3.95
N GLU A 74 7.19 -4.85 -5.25
CA GLU A 74 7.06 -3.62 -6.04
C GLU A 74 6.04 -2.63 -5.45
N ASP A 75 4.84 -3.10 -5.07
CA ASP A 75 3.82 -2.27 -4.42
C ASP A 75 4.29 -1.67 -3.08
N GLN A 76 5.12 -2.39 -2.33
CA GLN A 76 5.74 -1.92 -1.09
C GLN A 76 6.89 -0.95 -1.37
N LEU A 77 7.63 -1.10 -2.48
CA LEU A 77 8.66 -0.14 -2.89
C LEU A 77 8.01 1.19 -3.29
N ASP A 78 6.93 1.15 -4.07
CA ASP A 78 6.15 2.34 -4.41
C ASP A 78 5.56 3.01 -3.17
N ALA A 79 5.12 2.22 -2.19
CA ALA A 79 4.64 2.75 -0.91
C ALA A 79 5.78 3.29 -0.02
N ALA A 80 7.00 2.81 -0.21
CA ALA A 80 8.18 3.23 0.54
C ALA A 80 8.80 4.52 0.02
N ASP A 81 8.64 4.86 -1.27
CA ASP A 81 9.11 6.12 -1.88
C ASP A 81 8.24 7.30 -1.42
N LEU A 82 8.55 7.84 -0.25
CA LEU A 82 7.77 8.86 0.46
C LEU A 82 8.14 10.28 0.04
N ASP A 83 9.30 10.51 -0.58
CA ASP A 83 9.59 11.77 -1.25
C ASP A 83 9.46 11.79 -2.76
N ARG A 84 9.13 10.64 -3.36
CA ARG A 84 8.82 10.50 -4.79
C ARG A 84 10.00 10.86 -5.67
N ASP A 85 11.20 10.53 -5.23
CA ASP A 85 12.42 10.71 -6.02
C ASP A 85 12.70 9.49 -6.94
N GLY A 86 11.86 8.46 -6.85
CA GLY A 86 11.96 7.22 -7.61
C GLY A 86 12.96 6.22 -7.01
N ARG A 87 13.49 6.46 -5.81
CA ARG A 87 14.49 5.61 -5.15
C ARG A 87 14.22 5.49 -3.65
N VAL A 88 13.90 4.27 -3.24
CA VAL A 88 13.74 3.95 -1.82
C VAL A 88 15.08 4.05 -1.06
N GLY A 89 15.16 5.00 -0.14
CA GLY A 89 16.40 5.36 0.57
C GLY A 89 16.23 5.73 2.04
N THR A 90 17.29 6.27 2.63
CA THR A 90 17.30 6.71 4.03
C THR A 90 16.42 7.94 4.27
N GLY A 91 16.22 8.79 3.24
CA GLY A 91 15.28 9.92 3.27
C GLY A 91 13.86 9.44 3.54
N ASP A 92 13.43 8.38 2.85
CA ASP A 92 12.14 7.75 3.07
C ASP A 92 12.00 7.16 4.46
N LEU A 93 13.04 6.46 4.95
CA LEU A 93 13.00 5.89 6.29
C LEU A 93 12.76 6.96 7.38
N LEU A 94 13.37 8.15 7.22
CA LEU A 94 13.13 9.26 8.14
C LEU A 94 11.68 9.76 8.06
N ARG A 95 11.11 9.87 6.86
CA ARG A 95 9.72 10.28 6.64
C ARG A 95 8.74 9.24 7.19
N LEU A 96 9.03 7.96 6.99
CA LEU A 96 8.23 6.84 7.46
C LEU A 96 8.17 6.82 8.99
N LYS A 97 9.31 7.02 9.67
CA LYS A 97 9.37 7.12 11.13
C LYS A 97 8.51 8.27 11.66
N LYS A 98 8.53 9.43 10.99
CA LYS A 98 7.69 10.58 11.35
C LYS A 98 6.20 10.28 11.16
N ALA A 99 5.83 9.64 10.05
CA ALA A 99 4.44 9.26 9.77
C ALA A 99 3.92 8.20 10.76
N ALA A 100 4.74 7.19 11.08
CA ALA A 100 4.40 6.15 12.04
C ALA A 100 4.18 6.71 13.45
N ALA A 101 4.99 7.68 13.88
CA ALA A 101 4.82 8.35 15.17
C ALA A 101 3.51 9.15 15.26
N ALA A 102 3.12 9.85 14.18
CA ALA A 102 1.84 10.57 14.12
C ALA A 102 0.63 9.61 14.18
N SER A 103 0.79 8.42 13.62
CA SER A 103 -0.25 7.39 13.55
C SER A 103 -0.46 6.62 14.87
N ALA A 104 0.49 6.71 15.80
CA ALA A 104 0.44 6.03 17.11
C ALA A 104 -0.21 6.89 18.22
N GLY A 105 -0.50 8.17 17.94
CA GLY A 105 -1.08 9.12 18.89
C GLY A 105 -2.62 9.22 18.86
N HIS A 106 -3.30 8.32 18.14
CA HIS A 106 -4.76 8.19 18.06
C HIS A 106 -5.15 6.75 18.38
#